data_AF-A0A0X8GQ39-F1
#
_entry.id   AF-A0A0X8GQ39-F1
#
_cell.length_a   1.000
_cell.length_b   1.000
_cell.length_c   1.000
_cell.angle_alpha   90.00
_cell.angle_beta   90.00
_cell.angle_gamma   90.00
#
_symmetry.space_group_name_H-M   'P 1'
#
loop_
_entity.id
_entity.type
_entity.pdbx_description
1 polymer ?
#
loop_
_entity_poly.entity_id
_entity_poly.type
_entity_poly.pdbx_seq_one_letter_code
_entity_poly.pdbx_strand_id
1 'polypeptide(L)' 'MENTPLQALFTSDIGLLSLFTILFILGMAAYIFFYVRRKVIEETAAHAKSIDKNTQKQSSL' A
#
# COMPACT_ATOMS: atom_id res chain seq x y z
N MET A 1 21.58 -1.56 -39.71
CA MET A 1 20.16 -1.68 -39.31
C MET A 1 20.13 -1.75 -37.80
N GLU A 2 20.16 -0.59 -37.14
CA GLU A 2 20.21 -0.51 -35.68
C GLU A 2 18.76 -0.58 -35.15
N ASN A 3 18.12 -1.75 -35.17
CA ASN A 3 16.83 -1.94 -34.51
C ASN A 3 17.04 -2.08 -33.00
N THR A 4 17.33 -0.97 -32.33
CA THR A 4 17.41 -0.93 -30.86
C THR A 4 16.01 -1.11 -30.29
N PRO A 5 15.67 -2.30 -29.75
CA PRO A 5 14.31 -2.60 -29.27
C PRO A 5 13.89 -1.65 -28.14
N LEU A 6 14.89 -1.11 -27.44
CA LEU A 6 14.71 -0.18 -26.34
C LEU A 6 14.25 1.20 -26.81
N GLN A 7 14.71 1.71 -27.96
CA GLN A 7 14.21 2.99 -28.48
C GLN A 7 12.75 2.87 -28.95
N ALA A 8 12.36 1.74 -29.52
CA ALA A 8 10.95 1.50 -29.84
C ALA A 8 10.07 1.42 -28.58
N LEU A 9 10.60 0.89 -27.47
CA LEU A 9 9.89 0.77 -26.19
C LEU A 9 9.79 2.09 -25.41
N PHE A 10 10.81 2.95 -25.48
CA PHE A 10 10.82 4.23 -24.76
C PHE A 10 10.29 5.42 -25.57
N THR A 11 10.37 5.35 -26.91
CA THR A 11 9.99 6.46 -27.80
C THR A 11 8.62 6.24 -28.48
N SER A 12 8.05 5.04 -28.47
CA SER A 12 6.68 4.82 -28.98
C SER A 12 5.63 5.12 -27.92
N ASP A 13 4.55 5.80 -28.30
CA ASP A 13 3.40 6.17 -27.44
C ASP A 13 2.85 4.99 -26.61
N ILE A 14 2.90 3.78 -27.19
CA ILE A 14 2.44 2.53 -26.59
C ILE A 14 3.35 2.06 -25.45
N GLY A 15 4.66 2.24 -25.58
CA GLY A 15 5.62 1.79 -24.57
C GLY A 15 5.60 2.67 -23.32
N LEU A 16 5.44 3.99 -23.50
CA LEU A 16 5.33 4.93 -22.38
C LEU A 16 4.02 4.75 -21.59
N LEU A 17 2.89 4.52 -22.27
CA LEU A 17 1.60 4.20 -21.61
C LEU A 17 1.66 2.91 -20.79
N SER A 18 2.29 1.86 -21.33
CA SER A 18 2.48 0.59 -20.62
C SER A 18 3.38 0.76 -19.39
N LEU A 19 4.52 1.45 -19.56
CA LEU A 19 5.45 1.74 -18.46
C LEU A 19 4.78 2.58 -17.36
N PHE A 20 4.01 3.61 -17.74
CA PHE A 20 3.24 4.42 -16.80
C PHE A 20 2.24 3.57 -16.02
N THR A 21 1.53 2.67 -16.70
CA THR A 21 0.55 1.77 -16.07
C THR A 21 1.23 0.85 -15.05
N ILE A 22 2.37 0.26 -15.40
CA ILE A 22 3.14 -0.60 -14.50
C ILE A 22 3.58 0.18 -13.25
N LEU A 23 4.14 1.39 -13.45
CA LEU A 23 4.54 2.26 -12.34
C LEU A 23 3.35 2.66 -11.45
N PHE A 24 2.20 2.96 -12.05
CA PHE A 24 0.98 3.30 -11.34
C PHE A 24 0.49 2.13 -10.47
N ILE A 25 0.46 0.92 -11.01
CA ILE A 25 0.07 -0.30 -10.27
C ILE A 25 1.04 -0.56 -9.11
N LEU A 26 2.35 -0.46 -9.36
CA LEU A 26 3.37 -0.63 -8.32
C LEU A 26 3.24 0.42 -7.21
N GLY A 27 2.98 1.68 -7.59
CA GLY A 27 2.72 2.76 -6.64
C GLY A 27 1.49 2.52 -5.78
N MET A 28 0.37 2.09 -6.39
CA MET A 28 -0.85 1.75 -5.67
C MET A 28 -0.67 0.54 -4.75
N ALA A 29 0.06 -0.49 -5.18
CA ALA A 29 0.36 -1.66 -4.35
C ALA A 29 1.16 -1.26 -3.09
N ALA A 30 2.21 -0.45 -3.25
CA ALA A 30 2.99 0.07 -2.14
C ALA A 30 2.15 0.99 -1.23
N TYR A 31 1.33 1.86 -1.82
CA TYR A 31 0.44 2.75 -1.09
C TYR A 31 -0.54 1.99 -0.21
N ILE A 32 -1.22 0.97 -0.76
CA ILE A 32 -2.17 0.14 -0.02
C ILE A 32 -1.45 -0.62 1.09
N PHE A 33 -0.28 -1.21 0.82
CA PHE A 33 0.49 -1.92 1.84
C PHE A 33 0.86 -1.00 3.01
N PHE A 34 1.32 0.22 2.73
CA PHE A 34 1.65 1.20 3.76
C PHE A 34 0.41 1.70 4.52
N TYR A 35 -0.67 1.98 3.78
CA TYR A 35 -1.94 2.44 4.33
C TYR A 35 -2.54 1.41 5.29
N VAL A 36 -2.66 0.15 4.86
CA VAL A 36 -3.20 -0.94 5.67
C VAL A 36 -2.34 -1.16 6.91
N ARG A 37 -1.01 -1.19 6.78
CA ARG A 37 -0.12 -1.33 7.97
C ARG A 37 -0.34 -0.22 8.97
N ARG A 38 -0.45 1.04 8.53
CA ARG A 38 -0.68 2.17 9.43
C ARG A 38 -2.07 2.13 10.08
N LYS A 39 -3.10 1.78 9.32
CA LYS A 39 -4.49 1.75 9.80
C LYS A 39 -4.79 0.59 10.75
N VAL A 40 -4.26 -0.60 10.45
CA VAL A 40 -4.41 -1.78 11.32
C VAL A 40 -3.74 -1.57 12.67
N ILE A 41 -2.58 -0.90 12.71
CA ILE A 41 -1.90 -0.60 13.99
C ILE A 41 -2.76 0.34 14.85
N GLU A 42 -3.36 1.36 14.24
CA GLU A 42 -4.18 2.35 14.96
C GLU A 42 -5.48 1.74 15.51
N GLU A 43 -6.13 0.87 14.74
CA GLU A 43 -7.37 0.20 15.17
C GLU A 43 -7.09 -0.93 16.17
N THR A 44 -6.00 -1.69 15.99
CA THR A 44 -5.60 -2.71 16.97
C THR A 44 -5.23 -2.07 18.31
N ALA A 45 -4.52 -0.93 18.31
CA ALA A 45 -4.19 -0.20 19.52
C ALA A 45 -5.41 0.41 20.22
N ALA A 46 -6.38 0.93 19.45
CA ALA A 46 -7.62 1.47 20.00
C ALA A 46 -8.51 0.38 20.62
N HIS A 47 -8.64 -0.78 19.95
CA HIS A 47 -9.42 -1.90 20.47
C HIS A 47 -8.78 -2.57 21.69
N ALA A 48 -7.45 -2.76 21.70
CA ALA A 48 -6.75 -3.32 22.86
C ALA A 48 -6.94 -2.47 24.13
N LYS A 49 -7.01 -1.15 24.01
CA LYS A 49 -7.17 -0.24 25.15
C LYS A 49 -8.57 -0.26 25.76
N SER A 50 -9.58 -0.76 25.05
CA SER A 50 -10.96 -0.89 25.56
C SER A 50 -11.19 -2.18 26.36
N ILE A 51 -10.49 -3.26 26.00
CA ILE A 51 -10.59 -4.56 26.68
C ILE A 51 -9.95 -4.48 28.08
N ASP A 52 -8.80 -3.82 28.21
CA ASP A 52 -8.08 -3.70 29.49
C ASP A 52 -8.85 -2.90 30.56
N LYS A 53 -9.52 -1.80 30.17
CA LYS A 53 -10.30 -0.97 31.10
C LYS A 53 -11.53 -1.68 31.67
N ASN A 54 -12.17 -2.56 30.90
CA ASN A 54 -13.39 -3.23 31.34
C ASN A 54 -13.09 -4.35 32.36
N THR A 55 -11.98 -5.08 32.14
CA THR A 55 -11.52 -6.15 33.05
C THR A 55 -11.07 -5.60 34.41
N GLN A 56 -10.39 -4.45 34.43
CA GLN A 56 -10.00 -3.75 35.67
C GLN A 56 -11.20 -3.28 36.51
N LYS A 57 -12.25 -2.79 35.85
CA LYS A 57 -13.46 -2.29 36.54
C LYS A 57 -14.32 -3.43 37.11
N GLN A 58 -14.24 -4.63 36.55
CA GLN A 58 -14.99 -5.79 37.01
C GLN A 58 -14.30 -6.56 38.15
N SER A 59 -12.96 -6.49 38.26
CA SER A 59 -12.21 -7.10 39.37
C SER A 59 -12.25 -6.29 40.68
N SER A 60 -12.78 -5.07 40.66
CA SER A 60 -12.87 -4.16 41.81
C SER A 60 -14.28 -3.99 42.38
N LEU A 61 -15.24 -4.78 41.90
CA LEU A 61 -16.61 -4.93 42.41
C LEU A 61 -16.76 -6.32 43.05
#